data_AF-A0A933YGQ5-F1
#
_entry.id   AF-A0A933YGQ5-F1
#
_cell.length_a   1.000
_cell.length_b   1.000
_cell.length_c   1.000
_cell.angle_alpha   90.00
_cell.angle_beta   90.00
_cell.angle_gamma   90.00
#
_symmetry.space_group_name_H-M   'P 1'
#
loop_
_entity.id
_entity.type
_entity.pdbx_description
1 polymer ?
#
loop_
_entity_poly.entity_id
_entity_poly.type
_entity_poly.pdbx_seq_one_letter_code
_entity_poly.pdbx_strand_id
1 'polypeptide(L)'
;MKYLQVAKWEFSEKVKSKAFIISLVLMPIIMVVFGVLPSMLLGKEDEKQITIGVIDETNQLLGPLANRLDEKYKLSTKQPNYVVKNLNDNRPFAALRSSANAQVVSKNIEGYFYIPAAVFDSGKVEYRAENVGNFRVQERFSRTMEEIITEKRLTAQGLDPSKIKKLLADIDVKSLKVSEKGEEKESGFLETFMSAYIVIMMLMFLVLTSGQLLIRSVVEEKSNRVIEVLMSSCSAGDLMTGKILGLSGLGIFQMLLWGLIGLAVSLKTGSMLISVDNLLLSLVYFVLGYLFYSAI
;
A
#
# COMPACT_ATOMS: atom_id res chain seq x y z
N MET A 1 -26.20 25.79 -30.75
CA MET A 1 -26.42 24.44 -31.30
C MET A 1 -27.08 23.57 -30.24
N LYS A 2 -28.02 22.69 -30.62
CA LYS A 2 -28.87 21.95 -29.67
C LYS A 2 -28.08 20.98 -28.77
N TYR A 3 -27.05 20.32 -29.32
CA TYR A 3 -26.18 19.42 -28.54
C TYR A 3 -25.45 20.10 -27.37
N LEU A 4 -25.07 21.38 -27.48
CA LEU A 4 -24.42 22.13 -26.39
C LEU A 4 -25.39 22.41 -25.22
N GLN A 5 -26.67 22.63 -25.52
CA GLN A 5 -27.69 22.84 -24.50
C GLN A 5 -27.95 21.55 -23.71
N VAL A 6 -28.02 20.42 -24.42
CA VAL A 6 -28.08 19.08 -23.83
C VAL A 6 -26.86 18.84 -22.95
N ALA A 7 -25.65 19.10 -23.45
CA ALA A 7 -24.42 18.91 -22.69
C ALA A 7 -24.38 19.74 -21.38
N LYS A 8 -24.78 21.01 -21.46
CA LYS A 8 -24.83 21.89 -20.28
C LYS A 8 -25.84 21.40 -19.25
N TRP A 9 -27.01 20.96 -19.72
CA TRP A 9 -28.06 20.44 -18.84
C TRP A 9 -27.60 19.14 -18.16
N GLU A 10 -27.08 18.18 -18.92
CA GLU A 10 -26.54 16.91 -18.41
C GLU A 10 -25.45 17.14 -17.36
N PHE A 11 -24.48 17.99 -17.67
CA PHE A 11 -23.41 18.33 -16.73
C PHE A 11 -23.98 18.91 -15.43
N SER A 12 -24.85 19.92 -15.53
CA SER A 12 -25.43 20.60 -14.36
C SER A 12 -26.28 19.67 -13.50
N GLU A 13 -27.01 18.76 -14.12
CA GLU A 13 -27.86 17.80 -13.41
C GLU A 13 -27.01 16.78 -12.66
N LYS A 14 -25.99 16.22 -13.32
CA LYS A 14 -25.15 15.17 -12.74
C LYS A 14 -24.14 15.71 -11.71
N VAL A 15 -23.55 16.89 -11.92
CA VAL A 15 -22.57 17.48 -10.99
C VAL A 15 -23.16 17.80 -9.62
N LYS A 16 -24.47 18.05 -9.54
CA LYS A 16 -25.20 18.32 -8.28
C LYS A 16 -25.77 17.06 -7.64
N SER A 17 -25.70 15.91 -8.32
CA SER A 17 -26.27 14.68 -7.80
C SER A 17 -25.50 14.23 -6.54
N LYS A 18 -26.25 13.71 -5.56
CA LYS A 18 -25.65 13.17 -4.32
C LYS A 18 -24.63 12.07 -4.63
N ALA A 19 -24.94 11.20 -5.58
CA ALA A 19 -24.04 10.12 -6.01
C ALA A 19 -22.71 10.66 -6.54
N PHE A 20 -22.75 11.70 -7.39
CA PHE A 20 -21.54 12.33 -7.89
C PHE A 20 -20.72 12.96 -6.75
N ILE A 21 -21.34 13.79 -5.91
CA ILE A 21 -20.66 14.47 -4.79
C ILE A 21 -20.02 13.45 -3.83
N ILE A 22 -20.73 12.36 -3.52
CA ILE A 22 -20.19 11.27 -2.69
C ILE A 22 -18.98 10.64 -3.39
N SER A 23 -19.10 10.27 -4.67
CA SER A 23 -17.99 9.65 -5.41
C SER A 23 -16.77 10.56 -5.56
N LEU A 24 -17.00 11.87 -5.70
CA LEU A 24 -16.00 12.90 -5.86
C LEU A 24 -15.09 13.01 -4.63
N VAL A 25 -15.64 12.80 -3.43
CA VAL A 25 -14.89 12.92 -2.17
C VAL A 25 -14.42 11.56 -1.66
N LEU A 26 -15.26 10.52 -1.77
CA LEU A 26 -14.98 9.20 -1.23
C LEU A 26 -13.76 8.56 -1.87
N MET A 27 -13.59 8.68 -3.19
CA MET A 27 -12.51 7.99 -3.89
C MET A 27 -11.13 8.59 -3.60
N PRO A 28 -10.92 9.93 -3.57
CA PRO A 28 -9.67 10.50 -3.08
C PRO A 28 -9.35 10.09 -1.65
N ILE A 29 -10.35 10.02 -0.77
CA ILE A 29 -10.15 9.53 0.60
C ILE A 29 -9.65 8.09 0.58
N ILE A 30 -10.30 7.21 -0.20
CA ILE A 30 -9.86 5.82 -0.37
C ILE A 30 -8.43 5.80 -0.92
N MET A 31 -8.10 6.58 -1.95
CA MET A 31 -6.74 6.60 -2.52
C MET A 31 -5.69 7.09 -1.53
N VAL A 32 -5.98 8.12 -0.74
CA VAL A 32 -5.06 8.61 0.30
C VAL A 32 -4.91 7.58 1.41
N VAL A 33 -6.02 6.97 1.85
CA VAL A 33 -6.00 5.90 2.85
C VAL A 33 -5.18 4.72 2.31
N PHE A 34 -5.49 4.15 1.16
CA PHE A 34 -4.77 2.97 0.67
C PHE A 34 -3.37 3.26 0.12
N GLY A 35 -3.10 4.50 -0.33
CA GLY A 35 -1.80 4.89 -0.85
C GLY A 35 -0.80 5.33 0.22
N VAL A 36 -1.26 6.06 1.25
CA VAL A 36 -0.40 6.66 2.29
C VAL A 36 -0.51 5.93 3.63
N LEU A 37 -1.68 5.41 4.01
CA LEU A 37 -1.84 4.75 5.31
C LEU A 37 -0.92 3.53 5.48
N PRO A 38 -0.73 2.64 4.47
CA PRO A 38 0.19 1.53 4.64
C PRO A 38 1.62 1.98 4.93
N SER A 39 2.16 2.99 4.23
CA SER A 39 3.52 3.45 4.50
C SER A 39 3.65 4.09 5.89
N MET A 40 2.62 4.82 6.34
CA MET A 40 2.57 5.35 7.71
C MET A 40 2.49 4.24 8.76
N LEU A 41 1.69 3.20 8.54
CA LEU A 41 1.57 2.07 9.46
C LEU A 41 2.84 1.22 9.51
N LEU A 42 3.46 0.98 8.35
CA LEU A 42 4.71 0.22 8.22
C LEU A 42 5.89 0.97 8.85
N GLY A 43 5.93 2.30 8.74
CA GLY A 43 7.00 3.16 9.29
C GLY A 43 6.83 3.54 10.76
N LYS A 44 5.64 3.39 11.34
CA LYS A 44 5.39 3.74 12.75
C LYS A 44 6.10 2.75 13.68
N GLU A 45 6.97 3.25 14.54
CA GLU A 45 7.59 2.45 15.60
C GLU A 45 6.53 1.86 16.54
N ASP A 46 6.87 0.72 17.15
CA ASP A 46 6.00 0.10 18.15
C ASP A 46 5.89 1.04 19.37
N GLU A 47 4.69 1.20 19.92
CA GLU A 47 4.45 2.10 21.07
C GLU A 47 4.69 1.41 22.42
N LYS A 48 4.63 0.08 22.45
CA LYS A 48 4.74 -0.75 23.65
C LYS A 48 5.69 -1.91 23.40
N GLN A 49 6.27 -2.41 24.49
CA GLN A 49 7.10 -3.60 24.43
C GLN A 49 6.27 -4.82 24.01
N ILE A 50 6.85 -5.62 23.12
CA ILE A 50 6.28 -6.86 22.64
C ILE A 50 6.97 -8.02 23.36
N THR A 51 6.20 -8.80 24.12
CA THR A 51 6.73 -10.00 24.79
C THR A 51 6.66 -11.18 23.85
N ILE A 52 7.83 -11.72 23.45
CA ILE A 52 7.95 -12.89 22.59
C ILE A 52 8.51 -14.09 23.36
N GLY A 53 7.90 -15.25 23.17
CA GLY A 53 8.43 -16.51 23.68
C GLY A 53 9.49 -17.10 22.74
N VAL A 54 10.48 -17.78 23.28
CA VAL A 54 11.46 -18.54 22.48
C VAL A 54 11.64 -19.93 23.09
N ILE A 55 11.45 -20.95 22.26
CA ILE A 55 11.83 -22.33 22.52
C ILE A 55 13.08 -22.59 21.68
N ASP A 56 14.23 -22.74 22.34
CA ASP A 56 15.54 -22.91 21.70
C ASP A 56 16.15 -24.26 22.05
N GLU A 57 16.03 -25.26 21.17
CA GLU A 57 16.61 -26.59 21.42
C GLU A 57 18.15 -26.59 21.41
N THR A 58 18.79 -25.57 20.84
CA THR A 58 20.25 -25.46 20.81
C THR A 58 20.81 -25.01 22.17
N ASN A 59 20.00 -24.31 22.97
CA ASN A 59 20.40 -23.60 24.19
C ASN A 59 21.56 -22.60 24.00
N GLN A 60 21.86 -22.20 22.77
CA GLN A 60 22.99 -21.32 22.44
C GLN A 60 22.55 -19.98 21.83
N LEU A 61 21.30 -19.86 21.40
CA LEU A 61 20.84 -18.77 20.54
C LEU A 61 20.00 -17.75 21.32
N LEU A 62 19.30 -18.16 22.37
CA LEU A 62 18.40 -17.28 23.14
C LEU A 62 19.08 -16.04 23.71
N GLY A 63 20.21 -16.20 24.41
CA GLY A 63 20.94 -15.07 25.01
C GLY A 63 21.46 -14.07 23.96
N PRO A 64 22.22 -14.53 22.94
CA PRO A 64 22.66 -13.69 21.83
C PRO A 64 21.53 -12.98 21.08
N LEU A 65 20.37 -13.63 20.95
CA LEU A 65 19.17 -13.07 20.34
C LEU A 65 18.57 -11.96 21.19
N ALA A 66 18.35 -12.20 22.48
CA ALA A 66 17.79 -11.20 23.39
C ALA A 66 18.65 -9.92 23.42
N ASN A 67 19.98 -10.08 23.52
CA ASN A 67 20.90 -8.93 23.54
C ASN A 67 20.85 -8.12 22.23
N ARG A 68 20.91 -8.78 21.06
CA ARG A 68 20.88 -8.07 19.78
C ARG A 68 19.54 -7.39 19.51
N LEU A 69 18.43 -8.01 19.92
CA LEU A 69 17.11 -7.39 19.79
C LEU A 69 16.99 -6.12 20.64
N ASP A 70 17.51 -6.13 21.87
CA ASP A 70 17.55 -4.97 22.77
C ASP A 70 18.45 -3.84 22.22
N GLU A 71 19.65 -4.18 21.73
CA GLU A 71 20.58 -3.21 21.17
C GLU A 71 20.02 -2.50 19.92
N LYS A 72 19.41 -3.26 19.01
CA LYS A 72 19.01 -2.76 17.68
C LYS A 72 17.61 -2.16 17.63
N TYR A 73 16.67 -2.71 18.39
CA TYR A 73 15.26 -2.35 18.26
C TYR A 73 14.75 -1.76 19.57
N LYS A 74 14.64 -0.44 19.58
CA LYS A 74 14.16 0.35 20.71
C LYS A 74 12.86 1.03 20.38
N LEU A 75 12.04 1.22 21.40
CA LEU A 75 10.88 2.11 21.34
C LEU A 75 11.37 3.56 21.25
N SER A 76 10.49 4.48 20.87
CA SER A 76 10.80 5.91 20.87
C SER A 76 11.17 6.45 22.26
N THR A 77 10.79 5.73 23.32
CA THR A 77 11.19 5.97 24.73
C THR A 77 12.60 5.48 25.07
N LYS A 78 13.34 4.95 24.10
CA LYS A 78 14.66 4.29 24.23
C LYS A 78 14.67 2.97 25.02
N GLN A 79 13.51 2.46 25.43
CA GLN A 79 13.39 1.14 26.05
C GLN A 79 13.51 0.02 24.99
N PRO A 80 13.91 -1.20 25.38
CA PRO A 80 13.90 -2.36 24.48
C PRO A 80 12.51 -2.54 23.87
N ASN A 81 12.42 -2.80 22.57
CA ASN A 81 11.13 -3.08 21.94
C ASN A 81 10.64 -4.50 22.26
N TYR A 82 11.55 -5.44 22.48
CA TYR A 82 11.22 -6.85 22.71
C TYR A 82 11.58 -7.30 24.11
N VAL A 83 10.67 -8.03 24.74
CA VAL A 83 10.94 -8.80 25.96
C VAL A 83 10.97 -10.28 25.59
N VAL A 84 12.16 -10.86 25.54
CA VAL A 84 12.35 -12.27 25.17
C VAL A 84 12.18 -13.16 26.38
N LYS A 85 11.18 -14.05 26.35
CA LYS A 85 10.89 -15.02 27.40
C LYS A 85 11.38 -16.40 26.98
N ASN A 86 12.25 -16.99 27.81
CA ASN A 86 12.63 -18.39 27.65
C ASN A 86 11.45 -19.29 27.99
N LEU A 87 11.03 -20.12 27.03
CA LEU A 87 9.96 -21.09 27.20
C LEU A 87 10.48 -22.52 27.31
N ASN A 88 11.79 -22.74 27.25
CA ASN A 88 12.36 -24.05 27.51
C ASN A 88 12.16 -24.42 28.98
N ASP A 89 11.56 -25.58 29.18
CA ASP A 89 11.73 -26.40 30.37
C ASP A 89 11.97 -27.84 29.88
N ASN A 90 12.55 -28.72 30.69
CA ASN A 90 13.04 -30.05 30.29
C ASN A 90 11.95 -31.02 29.75
N ARG A 91 10.76 -30.53 29.39
CA ARG A 91 9.67 -31.28 28.76
C ARG A 91 9.90 -31.45 27.25
N PRO A 92 9.28 -32.47 26.63
CA PRO A 92 9.30 -32.63 25.18
C PRO A 92 8.58 -31.47 24.47
N PHE A 93 8.99 -31.18 23.23
CA PHE A 93 8.45 -30.09 22.42
C PHE A 93 6.92 -30.07 22.35
N ALA A 94 6.26 -31.23 22.27
CA ALA A 94 4.80 -31.30 22.23
C ALA A 94 4.12 -30.65 23.46
N ALA A 95 4.71 -30.84 24.65
CA ALA A 95 4.23 -30.24 25.89
C ALA A 95 4.57 -28.74 25.98
N LEU A 96 5.79 -28.36 25.56
CA LEU A 96 6.20 -26.96 25.45
C LEU A 96 5.29 -26.17 24.51
N ARG A 97 4.99 -26.74 23.33
CA ARG A 97 4.08 -26.16 22.33
C ARG A 97 2.69 -25.92 22.90
N SER A 98 2.14 -26.91 23.62
CA SER A 98 0.82 -26.76 24.25
C SER A 98 0.81 -25.63 25.30
N SER A 99 1.84 -25.57 26.14
CA SER A 99 2.00 -24.52 27.16
C SER A 99 2.23 -23.13 26.55
N ALA A 100 3.02 -23.04 25.48
CA ALA A 100 3.28 -21.81 24.76
C ALA A 100 2.01 -21.31 24.03
N ASN A 101 1.26 -22.21 23.39
CA ASN A 101 -0.03 -21.87 22.78
C ASN A 101 -1.02 -21.32 23.82
N ALA A 102 -1.07 -21.92 25.01
CA ALA A 102 -1.90 -21.40 26.09
C ALA A 102 -1.49 -19.98 26.54
N GLN A 103 -0.18 -19.69 26.58
CA GLN A 103 0.33 -18.34 26.90
C GLN A 103 0.03 -17.30 25.80
N VAL A 104 -0.01 -17.72 24.53
CA VAL A 104 -0.44 -16.87 23.41
C VAL A 104 -1.92 -16.54 23.55
N VAL A 105 -2.76 -17.56 23.76
CA VAL A 105 -4.22 -17.38 23.92
C VAL A 105 -4.56 -16.55 25.16
N SER A 106 -3.80 -16.69 26.24
CA SER A 106 -3.97 -15.88 27.45
C SER A 106 -3.35 -14.49 27.36
N LYS A 107 -2.78 -14.10 26.20
CA LYS A 107 -2.12 -12.81 25.93
C LYS A 107 -0.95 -12.49 26.88
N ASN A 108 -0.33 -13.50 27.46
CA ASN A 108 0.89 -13.35 28.26
C ASN A 108 2.13 -13.12 27.37
N ILE A 109 2.08 -13.65 26.15
CA ILE A 109 3.06 -13.42 25.08
C ILE A 109 2.29 -13.15 23.79
N GLU A 110 2.85 -12.34 22.89
CA GLU A 110 2.23 -12.03 21.59
C GLU A 110 2.36 -13.20 20.60
N GLY A 111 3.47 -13.93 20.71
CA GLY A 111 3.79 -15.10 19.91
C GLY A 111 5.04 -15.78 20.44
N TYR A 112 5.42 -16.90 19.84
CA TYR A 112 6.68 -17.56 20.14
C TYR A 112 7.35 -18.14 18.90
N PHE A 113 8.67 -18.21 18.98
CA PHE A 113 9.51 -18.87 17.99
C PHE A 113 9.98 -20.22 18.51
N TYR A 114 9.96 -21.22 17.64
CA TYR A 114 10.58 -22.52 17.88
C TYR A 114 11.81 -22.67 16.99
N ILE A 115 12.96 -22.81 17.65
CA ILE A 115 14.27 -22.96 17.03
C ILE A 115 14.71 -24.42 17.23
N PRO A 116 14.65 -25.26 16.18
CA PRO A 116 15.06 -26.65 16.28
C PRO A 116 16.58 -26.78 16.40
N ALA A 117 17.06 -27.90 16.97
CA ALA A 117 18.50 -28.14 17.10
C ALA A 117 19.25 -28.10 15.74
N ALA A 118 18.57 -28.54 14.67
CA ALA A 118 19.08 -28.54 13.31
C ALA A 118 19.06 -27.16 12.61
N VAL A 119 18.77 -26.06 13.33
CA VAL A 119 18.73 -24.70 12.73
C VAL A 119 20.07 -24.29 12.10
N PHE A 120 21.19 -24.78 12.65
CA PHE A 120 22.53 -24.49 12.11
C PHE A 120 22.77 -25.09 10.73
N ASP A 121 22.02 -26.12 10.31
CA ASP A 121 22.12 -26.69 8.97
C ASP A 121 20.94 -26.27 8.10
N SER A 122 19.73 -26.33 8.66
CA SER A 122 18.48 -26.11 7.92
C SER A 122 18.11 -24.64 7.74
N GLY A 123 18.52 -23.75 8.66
CA GLY A 123 18.08 -22.37 8.72
C GLY A 123 16.57 -22.19 8.98
N LYS A 124 15.86 -23.25 9.40
CA LYS A 124 14.40 -23.22 9.57
C LYS A 124 14.02 -22.89 11.01
N VAL A 125 13.10 -21.93 11.17
CA VAL A 125 12.48 -21.54 12.44
C VAL A 125 10.97 -21.46 12.23
N GLU A 126 10.19 -21.83 13.25
CA GLU A 126 8.74 -21.75 13.21
C GLU A 126 8.23 -20.60 14.10
N TYR A 127 7.40 -19.72 13.55
CA TYR A 127 6.72 -18.67 14.32
C TYR A 127 5.26 -19.03 14.54
N ARG A 128 4.77 -18.84 15.77
CA ARG A 128 3.38 -19.12 16.16
C ARG A 128 2.82 -17.96 16.98
N ALA A 129 1.68 -17.42 16.55
CA ALA A 129 0.98 -16.33 17.20
C ALA A 129 -0.53 -16.44 16.95
N GLU A 130 -1.34 -15.74 17.75
CA GLU A 130 -2.78 -15.58 17.50
C GLU A 130 -3.03 -14.79 16.21
N ASN A 131 -2.20 -13.76 15.97
CA ASN A 131 -2.22 -12.95 14.75
C ASN A 131 -0.83 -12.95 14.08
N VAL A 132 -0.72 -13.61 12.93
CA VAL A 132 0.52 -13.67 12.14
C VAL A 132 0.75 -12.43 11.26
N GLY A 133 -0.15 -11.45 11.30
CA GLY A 133 -0.08 -10.21 10.52
C GLY A 133 1.03 -9.24 10.97
N ASN A 134 1.66 -9.46 12.13
CA ASN A 134 2.82 -8.68 12.56
C ASN A 134 4.09 -9.16 11.84
N PHE A 135 4.21 -8.78 10.56
CA PHE A 135 5.36 -9.12 9.70
C PHE A 135 6.68 -8.55 10.23
N ARG A 136 6.64 -7.43 10.96
CA ARG A 136 7.80 -6.74 11.52
C ARG A 136 8.53 -7.58 12.56
N VAL A 137 7.79 -8.25 13.46
CA VAL A 137 8.37 -9.16 14.46
C VAL A 137 9.13 -10.29 13.77
N GLN A 138 8.52 -10.88 12.74
CA GLN A 138 9.13 -11.98 11.97
C GLN A 138 10.38 -11.50 11.21
N GLU A 139 10.31 -10.36 10.52
CA GLU A 139 11.43 -9.80 9.77
C GLU A 139 12.61 -9.47 10.69
N ARG A 140 12.38 -8.75 11.79
CA ARG A 140 13.43 -8.36 12.74
C ARG A 140 14.05 -9.55 13.44
N PHE A 141 13.22 -10.52 13.85
CA PHE A 141 13.72 -11.78 14.40
C PHE A 141 14.56 -12.53 13.37
N SER A 142 14.08 -12.69 12.14
CA SER A 142 14.79 -13.41 11.07
C SER A 142 16.15 -12.78 10.78
N ARG A 143 16.21 -11.46 10.57
CA ARG A 143 17.46 -10.73 10.34
C ARG A 143 18.44 -10.90 11.52
N THR A 144 17.95 -10.82 12.75
CA THR A 144 18.79 -10.98 13.94
C THR A 144 19.31 -12.42 14.07
N MET A 145 18.46 -13.41 13.84
CA MET A 145 18.85 -14.83 13.86
C MET A 145 19.83 -15.19 12.76
N GLU A 146 19.64 -14.65 11.56
CA GLU A 146 20.54 -14.83 10.42
C GLU A 146 21.94 -14.34 10.75
N GLU A 147 22.07 -13.16 11.36
CA GLU A 147 23.36 -12.65 11.82
C GLU A 147 24.01 -13.55 12.87
N ILE A 148 23.26 -13.99 13.88
CA ILE A 148 23.78 -14.84 14.96
C ILE A 148 24.24 -16.20 14.41
N ILE A 149 23.40 -16.86 13.61
CA ILE A 149 23.70 -18.17 13.04
C ILE A 149 24.91 -18.07 12.11
N THR A 150 24.97 -17.02 11.28
CA THR A 150 26.10 -16.78 10.38
C THR A 150 27.39 -16.59 11.16
N GLU A 151 27.38 -15.77 12.21
CA GLU A 151 28.53 -15.55 13.09
C GLU A 151 29.00 -16.85 13.76
N LYS A 152 28.06 -17.67 14.24
CA LYS A 152 28.35 -18.99 14.85
C LYS A 152 28.94 -19.97 13.83
N ARG A 153 28.39 -20.05 12.61
CA ARG A 153 28.90 -20.89 11.52
C ARG A 153 30.33 -20.50 11.13
N LEU A 154 30.60 -19.20 11.00
CA LEU A 154 31.93 -18.70 10.68
C LEU A 154 32.94 -19.03 11.77
N THR A 155 32.57 -18.77 13.03
CA THR A 155 33.43 -19.06 14.19
C THR A 155 33.73 -20.55 14.32
N ALA A 156 32.73 -21.41 14.07
CA ALA A 156 32.91 -22.87 14.08
C ALA A 156 33.90 -23.37 13.01
N GLN A 157 34.06 -22.62 11.90
CA GLN A 157 35.03 -22.90 10.85
C GLN A 157 36.39 -22.18 11.07
N GLY A 158 36.58 -21.51 12.21
CA GLY A 158 37.79 -20.74 12.49
C GLY A 158 37.93 -19.45 11.69
N LEU A 159 36.85 -18.99 11.05
CA LEU A 159 36.82 -17.75 10.29
C LEU A 159 36.46 -16.58 11.21
N ASP A 160 37.13 -15.44 11.04
CA ASP A 160 36.84 -14.20 11.76
C ASP A 160 35.59 -13.51 11.17
N PRO A 161 34.45 -13.47 11.90
CA PRO A 161 33.21 -12.90 11.39
C PRO A 161 33.34 -11.42 11.01
N SER A 162 34.20 -10.67 11.70
CA SER A 162 34.38 -9.23 11.46
C SER A 162 35.04 -8.98 10.11
N LYS A 163 35.96 -9.85 9.69
CA LYS A 163 36.61 -9.75 8.37
C LYS A 163 35.65 -10.15 7.25
N ILE A 164 34.91 -11.24 7.44
CA ILE A 164 33.93 -11.70 6.45
C ILE A 164 32.81 -10.68 6.27
N LYS A 165 32.28 -10.09 7.35
CA LYS A 165 31.26 -9.04 7.26
C LYS A 165 31.71 -7.81 6.48
N LYS A 166 33.00 -7.45 6.57
CA LYS A 166 33.57 -6.37 5.73
C LYS A 166 33.66 -6.76 4.25
N LEU A 167 33.96 -8.02 3.95
CA LEU A 167 34.00 -8.53 2.57
C LEU A 167 32.60 -8.67 1.95
N LEU A 168 31.60 -8.96 2.79
CA LEU A 168 30.19 -9.08 2.42
C LEU A 168 29.39 -7.83 2.74
N ALA A 169 30.04 -6.67 2.89
CA ALA A 169 29.33 -5.44 3.19
C ALA A 169 28.37 -5.11 2.06
N ASP A 170 27.09 -4.91 2.39
CA ASP A 170 26.08 -4.53 1.41
C ASP A 170 26.47 -3.21 0.73
N ILE A 171 26.36 -3.17 -0.59
CA ILE A 171 26.54 -1.95 -1.37
C ILE A 171 25.21 -1.21 -1.37
N ASP A 172 25.14 -0.10 -0.65
CA ASP A 172 23.98 0.79 -0.67
C ASP A 172 23.93 1.56 -1.99
N VAL A 173 23.11 1.05 -2.92
CA VAL A 173 22.90 1.69 -4.22
C VAL A 173 21.80 2.73 -4.08
N LYS A 174 22.21 4.00 -4.01
CA LYS A 174 21.27 5.13 -4.04
C LYS A 174 20.72 5.32 -5.45
N SER A 175 19.40 5.36 -5.57
CA SER A 175 18.71 5.66 -6.83
C SER A 175 18.48 7.16 -6.97
N LEU A 176 19.17 7.78 -7.92
CA LEU A 176 18.98 9.18 -8.28
C LEU A 176 18.28 9.25 -9.63
N LYS A 177 17.17 9.98 -9.69
CA LYS A 177 16.46 10.27 -10.93
C LYS A 177 17.12 11.50 -11.57
N VAL A 178 17.65 11.32 -12.78
CA VAL A 178 18.15 12.42 -13.60
C VAL A 178 17.00 12.92 -14.47
N SER A 179 16.68 14.22 -14.38
CA SER A 179 15.69 14.86 -15.25
C SER A 179 16.27 15.17 -16.64
N GLU A 180 15.41 15.48 -17.61
CA GLU A 180 15.85 15.93 -18.95
C GLU A 180 16.74 17.18 -18.92
N LYS A 181 16.67 17.98 -17.85
CA LYS A 181 17.50 19.16 -17.63
C LYS A 181 18.83 18.86 -16.93
N GLY A 182 19.12 17.59 -16.64
CA GLY A 182 20.31 17.17 -15.91
C GLY A 182 20.24 17.39 -14.39
N GLU A 183 19.09 17.79 -13.85
CA GLU A 183 18.90 17.88 -12.39
C GLU A 183 18.75 16.48 -11.79
N GLU A 184 19.51 16.19 -10.74
CA GLU A 184 19.39 14.97 -9.95
C GLU A 184 18.41 15.19 -8.81
N LYS A 185 17.42 14.30 -8.71
CA LYS A 185 16.52 14.22 -7.55
C LYS A 185 16.55 12.82 -6.99
N GLU A 186 16.64 12.74 -5.67
CA GLU A 186 16.41 11.49 -4.97
C GLU A 186 14.95 11.09 -5.26
N SER A 187 14.79 9.91 -5.85
CA SER A 187 13.46 9.39 -6.17
C SER A 187 13.49 7.89 -5.97
N GLY A 188 12.76 7.42 -4.98
CA GLY A 188 12.61 5.99 -4.76
C GLY A 188 11.86 5.34 -5.92
N PHE A 189 12.30 4.15 -6.34
CA PHE A 189 11.55 3.33 -7.30
C PHE A 189 10.10 3.14 -6.83
N LEU A 190 9.89 2.85 -5.54
CA LEU A 190 8.57 2.71 -4.95
C LEU A 190 7.74 3.99 -5.04
N GLU A 191 8.32 5.18 -4.84
CA GLU A 191 7.58 6.44 -4.95
C GLU A 191 7.16 6.73 -6.39
N THR A 192 8.06 6.51 -7.35
CA THR A 192 7.76 6.66 -8.78
C THR A 192 6.71 5.65 -9.23
N PHE A 193 6.82 4.39 -8.78
CA PHE A 193 5.86 3.34 -9.08
C PHE A 193 4.48 3.64 -8.49
N MET A 194 4.42 4.00 -7.21
CA MET A 194 3.16 4.27 -6.51
C MET A 194 2.44 5.50 -7.06
N SER A 195 3.18 6.56 -7.41
CA SER A 195 2.57 7.75 -8.04
C SER A 195 1.96 7.43 -9.41
N ALA A 196 2.68 6.69 -10.27
CA ALA A 196 2.13 6.24 -11.55
C ALA A 196 0.92 5.31 -11.37
N TYR A 197 1.00 4.38 -10.41
CA TYR A 197 -0.09 3.45 -10.09
C TYR A 197 -1.36 4.17 -9.64
N ILE A 198 -1.25 5.18 -8.77
CA ILE A 198 -2.39 6.00 -8.31
C ILE A 198 -3.05 6.71 -9.50
N VAL A 199 -2.25 7.33 -10.38
CA VAL A 199 -2.78 8.02 -11.57
C VAL A 199 -3.51 7.05 -12.51
N ILE A 200 -2.94 5.87 -12.77
CA ILE A 200 -3.58 4.86 -13.61
C ILE A 200 -4.89 4.37 -12.99
N MET A 201 -4.90 4.04 -11.70
CA MET A 201 -6.12 3.63 -10.99
C MET A 201 -7.19 4.72 -11.00
N MET A 202 -6.77 5.98 -10.85
CA MET A 202 -7.63 7.14 -10.93
C MET A 202 -8.29 7.28 -12.32
N LEU A 203 -7.50 7.13 -13.39
CA LEU A 203 -8.00 7.15 -14.76
C LEU A 203 -8.97 5.99 -15.03
N MET A 204 -8.59 4.78 -14.62
CA MET A 204 -9.41 3.57 -14.78
C MET A 204 -10.79 3.78 -14.12
N PHE A 205 -10.80 4.32 -12.90
CA PHE A 205 -12.02 4.60 -12.18
C PHE A 205 -12.87 5.70 -12.83
N LEU A 206 -12.25 6.79 -13.31
CA LEU A 206 -12.94 7.88 -14.00
C LEU A 206 -13.64 7.39 -15.27
N VAL A 207 -12.95 6.59 -16.07
CA VAL A 207 -13.49 6.02 -17.31
C VAL A 207 -14.66 5.08 -17.01
N LEU A 208 -14.49 4.17 -16.04
CA LEU A 208 -15.55 3.22 -15.66
C LEU A 208 -16.79 3.92 -15.11
N THR A 209 -16.62 4.89 -14.21
CA THR A 209 -17.77 5.57 -13.61
C THR A 209 -18.50 6.48 -14.61
N SER A 210 -17.75 7.25 -15.42
CA SER A 210 -18.34 8.10 -16.45
C SER A 210 -19.07 7.27 -17.51
N GLY A 211 -18.49 6.14 -17.93
CA GLY A 211 -19.11 5.21 -18.85
C GLY A 211 -20.37 4.55 -18.30
N GLN A 212 -20.34 4.09 -17.05
CA GLN A 212 -21.52 3.55 -16.38
C GLN A 212 -22.65 4.58 -16.23
N LEU A 213 -22.31 5.85 -15.95
CA LEU A 213 -23.29 6.93 -15.90
C LEU A 213 -23.95 7.18 -17.26
N LEU A 214 -23.19 7.11 -18.35
CA LEU A 214 -23.71 7.23 -19.71
C LEU A 214 -24.72 6.12 -20.01
N ILE A 215 -24.33 4.85 -19.77
CA ILE A 215 -25.21 3.70 -20.03
C ILE A 215 -26.49 3.79 -19.19
N ARG A 216 -26.38 4.09 -17.89
CA ARG A 216 -27.55 4.25 -17.01
C ARG A 216 -28.46 5.37 -17.47
N SER A 217 -27.90 6.52 -17.85
CA SER A 217 -28.66 7.66 -18.38
C SER A 217 -29.46 7.28 -19.62
N VAL A 218 -28.84 6.59 -20.58
CA VAL A 218 -29.53 6.14 -21.80
C VAL A 218 -30.65 5.14 -21.48
N VAL A 219 -30.42 4.20 -20.56
CA VAL A 219 -31.41 3.20 -20.15
C VAL A 219 -32.59 3.86 -19.41
N GLU A 220 -32.34 4.78 -18.48
CA GLU A 220 -33.38 5.51 -17.74
C GLU A 220 -34.27 6.31 -18.67
N GLU A 221 -33.69 7.00 -19.65
CA GLU A 221 -34.45 7.81 -20.62
C GLU A 221 -35.29 6.98 -21.58
N LYS A 222 -34.77 5.82 -21.98
CA LYS A 222 -35.51 4.84 -22.78
C LYS A 222 -36.67 4.24 -21.97
N SER A 223 -36.44 3.93 -20.69
CA SER A 223 -37.46 3.37 -19.79
C SER A 223 -38.59 4.36 -19.49
N ASN A 224 -38.28 5.65 -19.35
CA ASN A 224 -39.24 6.68 -18.93
C ASN A 224 -39.97 7.36 -20.10
N ARG A 225 -39.80 6.88 -21.35
CA ARG A 225 -40.29 7.53 -22.59
C ARG A 225 -39.85 9.00 -22.77
N VAL A 226 -38.87 9.45 -21.99
CA VAL A 226 -38.31 10.81 -22.06
C VAL A 226 -37.60 11.00 -23.41
N ILE A 227 -37.05 9.93 -23.98
CA ILE A 227 -36.39 9.96 -25.29
C ILE A 227 -37.35 10.35 -26.43
N GLU A 228 -38.63 9.96 -26.38
CA GLU A 228 -39.63 10.31 -27.41
C GLU A 228 -39.96 11.81 -27.37
N VAL A 229 -40.09 12.37 -26.16
CA VAL A 229 -40.33 13.80 -25.95
C VAL A 229 -39.10 14.63 -26.35
N LEU A 230 -37.89 14.19 -26.01
CA LEU A 230 -36.65 14.89 -26.38
C LEU A 230 -36.36 14.84 -27.88
N MET A 231 -36.68 13.72 -28.54
CA MET A 231 -36.56 13.55 -29.99
C MET A 231 -37.51 14.44 -30.78
N SER A 232 -38.63 14.87 -30.18
CA SER A 232 -39.51 15.87 -30.79
C SER A 232 -38.87 17.27 -30.88
N SER A 233 -37.85 17.53 -30.05
CA SER A 233 -37.19 18.83 -29.90
C SER A 233 -35.76 18.86 -30.46
N CYS A 234 -35.05 17.73 -30.52
CA CYS A 234 -33.68 17.60 -31.04
C CYS A 234 -33.44 16.24 -31.72
N SER A 235 -32.43 16.13 -32.59
CA SER A 235 -32.11 14.87 -33.25
C SER A 235 -31.45 13.87 -32.29
N ALA A 236 -31.56 12.56 -32.57
CA ALA A 236 -30.88 11.51 -31.79
C ALA A 236 -29.36 11.74 -31.69
N GLY A 237 -28.73 12.21 -32.78
CA GLY A 237 -27.31 12.51 -32.83
C GLY A 237 -26.92 13.71 -31.94
N ASP A 238 -27.74 14.76 -31.93
CA ASP A 238 -27.54 15.91 -31.04
C ASP A 238 -27.64 15.51 -29.56
N LEU A 239 -28.58 14.61 -29.23
CA LEU A 239 -28.78 14.11 -27.88
C LEU A 239 -27.58 13.28 -27.40
N MET A 240 -27.14 12.30 -28.20
CA MET A 240 -25.98 11.46 -27.88
C MET A 240 -24.68 12.28 -27.78
N THR A 241 -24.44 13.17 -28.74
CA THR A 241 -23.26 14.05 -28.72
C THR A 241 -23.29 14.97 -27.50
N GLY A 242 -24.46 15.53 -27.16
CA GLY A 242 -24.64 16.33 -25.97
C GLY A 242 -24.33 15.58 -24.69
N LYS A 243 -24.81 14.33 -24.55
CA LYS A 243 -24.51 13.47 -23.40
C LYS A 243 -23.04 13.14 -23.27
N ILE A 244 -22.41 12.72 -24.37
CA ILE A 244 -20.98 12.39 -24.38
C ILE A 244 -20.16 13.61 -23.94
N LEU A 245 -20.45 14.80 -24.47
CA LEU A 245 -19.74 16.03 -24.10
C LEU A 245 -20.03 16.45 -22.65
N GLY A 246 -21.28 16.39 -22.20
CA GLY A 246 -21.68 16.75 -20.83
C GLY A 246 -21.02 15.87 -19.77
N LEU A 247 -21.02 14.55 -20.00
CA LEU A 247 -20.41 13.57 -19.10
C LEU A 247 -18.87 13.57 -19.21
N SER A 248 -18.31 13.84 -20.39
CA SER A 248 -16.85 14.10 -20.53
C SER A 248 -16.44 15.29 -19.68
N GLY A 249 -17.21 16.39 -19.75
CA GLY A 249 -16.97 17.57 -18.92
C GLY A 249 -17.05 17.26 -17.43
N LEU A 250 -17.98 16.39 -17.03
CA LEU A 250 -18.11 15.92 -15.66
C LEU A 250 -16.86 15.16 -15.19
N GLY A 251 -16.35 14.23 -16.00
CA GLY A 251 -15.14 13.48 -15.69
C GLY A 251 -13.87 14.35 -15.68
N ILE A 252 -13.75 15.32 -16.60
CA ILE A 252 -12.65 16.31 -16.57
C ILE A 252 -12.71 17.14 -15.28
N PHE A 253 -13.89 17.60 -14.87
CA PHE A 253 -14.07 18.34 -13.63
C PHE A 253 -13.66 17.50 -12.40
N GLN A 254 -14.07 16.24 -12.35
CA GLN A 254 -13.68 15.31 -11.29
C GLN A 254 -12.17 15.08 -11.27
N MET A 255 -11.56 14.87 -12.43
CA MET A 255 -10.13 14.69 -12.58
C MET A 255 -9.31 15.91 -12.11
N LEU A 256 -9.75 17.12 -12.47
CA LEU A 256 -9.10 18.35 -12.03
C LEU A 256 -9.15 18.51 -10.51
N LEU A 257 -10.31 18.25 -9.91
CA LEU A 257 -10.45 18.29 -8.45
C LEU A 257 -9.55 17.25 -7.75
N TRP A 258 -9.46 16.05 -8.30
CA TRP A 258 -8.58 15.01 -7.75
C TRP A 258 -7.10 15.34 -7.92
N GLY A 259 -6.72 15.92 -9.06
CA GLY A 259 -5.38 16.47 -9.28
C GLY A 259 -5.02 17.54 -8.24
N LEU A 260 -5.94 18.46 -7.94
CA LEU A 260 -5.76 19.49 -6.91
C LEU A 260 -5.60 18.89 -5.51
N ILE A 261 -6.40 17.88 -5.16
CA ILE A 261 -6.27 17.17 -3.87
C ILE A 261 -4.91 16.49 -3.78
N GLY A 262 -4.49 15.75 -4.82
CA GLY A 262 -3.20 15.07 -4.81
C GLY A 262 -2.02 16.02 -4.76
N LEU A 263 -2.10 17.18 -5.41
CA LEU A 263 -1.13 18.28 -5.28
C LEU A 263 -1.06 18.79 -3.83
N ALA A 264 -2.22 19.08 -3.21
CA ALA A 264 -2.28 19.58 -1.84
C ALA A 264 -1.69 18.58 -0.83
N VAL A 265 -1.97 17.28 -1.00
CA VAL A 265 -1.38 16.23 -0.15
C VAL A 265 0.12 16.13 -0.38
N SER A 266 0.57 16.16 -1.64
CA SER A 266 2.00 16.07 -1.98
C SER A 266 2.82 17.19 -1.34
N LEU A 267 2.27 18.43 -1.33
CA LEU A 267 2.91 19.57 -0.67
C LEU A 267 3.01 19.41 0.85
N LYS A 268 2.07 18.71 1.48
CA LYS A 268 2.03 18.52 2.94
C LYS A 268 2.91 17.36 3.41
N THR A 269 2.98 16.27 2.64
CA THR A 269 3.78 15.09 2.99
C THR A 269 5.21 15.15 2.47
N GLY A 270 5.52 16.03 1.53
CA GLY A 270 6.81 16.09 0.83
C GLY A 270 7.01 14.95 -0.17
N SER A 271 6.03 14.06 -0.33
CA SER A 271 6.04 12.92 -1.24
C SER A 271 5.23 13.26 -2.48
N MET A 272 5.81 13.09 -3.67
CA MET A 272 5.12 13.42 -4.92
C MET A 272 4.12 12.31 -5.28
N LEU A 273 2.86 12.45 -4.89
CA LEU A 273 1.80 11.46 -5.15
C LEU A 273 1.29 11.51 -6.59
N ILE A 274 1.28 12.70 -7.19
CA ILE A 274 0.88 12.91 -8.58
C ILE A 274 2.01 13.66 -9.31
N SER A 275 2.52 13.07 -10.39
CA SER A 275 3.45 13.75 -11.28
C SER A 275 2.71 14.78 -12.12
N VAL A 276 2.99 16.07 -11.86
CA VAL A 276 2.38 17.20 -12.58
C VAL A 276 2.64 17.11 -14.08
N ASP A 277 3.83 16.63 -14.45
CA ASP A 277 4.27 16.45 -15.84
C ASP A 277 3.32 15.54 -16.64
N ASN A 278 2.67 14.58 -15.96
CA ASN A 278 1.78 13.61 -16.60
C ASN A 278 0.31 14.04 -16.59
N LEU A 279 -0.05 15.21 -16.04
CA LEU A 279 -1.46 15.64 -15.98
C LEU A 279 -2.08 15.84 -17.35
N LEU A 280 -1.35 16.48 -18.28
CA LEU A 280 -1.82 16.68 -19.65
C LEU A 280 -2.03 15.34 -20.36
N LEU A 281 -1.06 14.44 -20.24
CA LEU A 281 -1.12 13.11 -20.81
C LEU A 281 -2.31 12.32 -20.23
N SER A 282 -2.53 12.44 -18.92
CA SER A 282 -3.65 11.80 -18.24
C SER A 282 -4.99 12.34 -18.73
N LEU A 283 -5.12 13.64 -18.99
CA LEU A 283 -6.33 14.24 -19.57
C LEU A 283 -6.61 13.66 -20.96
N VAL A 284 -5.57 13.54 -21.80
CA VAL A 284 -5.69 12.93 -23.13
C VAL A 284 -6.13 11.48 -23.01
N TYR A 285 -5.52 10.69 -22.12
CA TYR A 285 -5.91 9.30 -21.87
C TYR A 285 -7.35 9.17 -21.36
N PHE A 286 -7.78 10.07 -20.48
CA PHE A 286 -9.17 10.09 -19.99
C PHE A 286 -10.14 10.32 -21.15
N VAL A 287 -9.92 11.35 -21.97
CA VAL A 287 -10.81 11.67 -23.10
C VAL A 287 -10.86 10.51 -24.08
N LEU A 288 -9.72 9.96 -24.48
CA LEU A 288 -9.67 8.82 -25.40
C LEU A 288 -10.31 7.56 -24.80
N GLY A 289 -10.00 7.24 -23.55
CA GLY A 289 -10.55 6.08 -22.85
C GLY A 289 -12.06 6.18 -22.66
N TYR A 290 -12.57 7.37 -22.33
CA TYR A 290 -14.00 7.61 -22.20
C TYR A 290 -14.71 7.54 -23.56
N LEU A 291 -14.15 8.15 -24.62
CA LEU A 291 -14.72 8.04 -25.97
C LEU A 291 -14.74 6.58 -26.45
N PHE A 292 -13.69 5.82 -26.17
CA PHE A 292 -13.64 4.39 -26.49
C PHE A 292 -14.71 3.61 -25.71
N TYR A 293 -14.81 3.81 -24.40
CA TYR A 293 -15.79 3.11 -23.56
C TYR A 293 -17.24 3.49 -23.91
N SER A 294 -17.50 4.75 -24.28
CA SER A 294 -18.82 5.21 -24.69
C SER A 294 -19.22 4.79 -26.10
N ALA A 295 -18.27 4.36 -26.93
CA ALA A 295 -18.51 3.81 -28.26
C ALA A 295 -18.87 2.31 -28.25
N ILE A 296 -18.63 1.61 -27.14
CA ILE A 296 -18.95 0.18 -26.93
C ILE A 296 -20.35 0.06 -26.32
#